data_AF-A0A2V0MSF3-F1
#
_entry.id   AF-A0A2V0MSF3-F1
#
_cell.length_a   1.000
_cell.length_b   1.000
_cell.length_c   1.000
_cell.angle_alpha   90.00
_cell.angle_beta   90.00
_cell.angle_gamma   90.00
#
_symmetry.space_group_name_H-M   'P 1'
#
loop_
_entity.id
_entity.type
_entity.pdbx_description
1 polymer ?
#
loop_
_entity_poly.entity_id
_entity_poly.type
_entity_poly.pdbx_seq_one_letter_code
_entity_poly.pdbx_strand_id
1 'polypeptide(L)'
;MRMGSLAIRVKVVDEKGRTVCMFCKQTHVDNQMRPEYTEAWAATAKPMSEKWLAAEDSAPTVNGRLAGLPTQTVDGQKYLQLPGLTLKWQKVESVLERVAFASGLVDASGAVLKDELTPATLSVAQLRKFAQRL
;
A
#
# COMPACT_ATOMS: atom_id res chain seq x y z
N MET A 1 6.18 -21.40 -17.82
CA MET A 1 5.27 -21.53 -16.65
C MET A 1 4.77 -20.14 -16.31
N ARG A 2 3.47 -19.96 -16.03
CA ARG A 2 2.97 -18.68 -15.53
C ARG A 2 3.10 -18.71 -14.01
N MET A 3 4.03 -17.94 -13.46
CA MET A 3 4.09 -17.67 -12.03
C MET A 3 2.83 -16.91 -11.63
N GLY A 4 2.21 -17.33 -10.52
CA GLY A 4 1.10 -16.61 -9.91
C GLY A 4 1.62 -15.53 -8.97
N SER A 5 0.76 -14.59 -8.61
CA SER A 5 1.06 -13.62 -7.57
C SER A 5 -0.17 -13.31 -6.75
N LEU A 6 0.02 -13.18 -5.44
CA LEU A 6 -0.99 -12.72 -4.50
C LEU A 6 -0.69 -11.28 -4.10
N ALA A 7 -1.71 -10.44 -4.05
CA ALA A 7 -1.55 -9.03 -3.70
C ALA A 7 -2.62 -8.53 -2.73
N ILE A 8 -2.19 -7.61 -1.86
CA ILE A 8 -3.08 -6.85 -0.98
C ILE A 8 -2.86 -5.37 -1.12
N ARG A 9 -3.90 -4.61 -0.76
CA ARG A 9 -3.90 -3.15 -0.82
C ARG A 9 -4.42 -2.54 0.47
N VAL A 10 -3.83 -1.42 0.86
CA VAL A 10 -4.28 -0.59 1.98
C VAL A 10 -4.45 0.83 1.49
N LYS A 11 -5.68 1.35 1.52
CA LYS A 11 -5.96 2.75 1.17
C LYS A 11 -5.87 3.64 2.40
N VAL A 12 -5.24 4.80 2.23
CA VAL A 12 -5.23 5.87 3.24
C VAL A 12 -6.19 6.96 2.84
N VAL A 13 -7.09 7.33 3.76
CA VAL A 13 -8.08 8.39 3.55
C VAL A 13 -7.86 9.58 4.49
N ASP A 14 -8.18 10.78 4.02
CA ASP A 14 -8.21 11.99 4.85
C ASP A 14 -9.48 12.07 5.71
N GLU A 15 -9.63 13.16 6.47
CA GLU A 15 -10.80 13.44 7.32
C GLU A 15 -12.12 13.56 6.55
N LYS A 16 -12.06 13.82 5.24
CA LYS A 16 -13.20 13.93 4.34
C LYS A 16 -13.49 12.61 3.61
N GLY A 17 -12.77 11.53 3.94
CA GLY A 17 -12.89 10.22 3.31
C GLY A 17 -12.21 10.10 1.93
N ARG A 18 -11.45 11.11 1.51
CA ARG A 18 -10.77 11.10 0.20
C ARG A 18 -9.50 10.28 0.28
N THR A 19 -9.28 9.40 -0.70
CA THR A 19 -8.04 8.61 -0.75
C THR A 19 -6.85 9.51 -1.08
N VAL A 20 -5.87 9.54 -0.19
CA VAL A 20 -4.63 10.33 -0.34
C VAL A 20 -3.41 9.48 -0.67
N CYS A 21 -3.49 8.16 -0.41
CA CYS A 21 -2.43 7.21 -0.71
C CYS A 21 -3.00 5.80 -0.83
N MET A 22 -2.36 4.95 -1.62
CA MET A 22 -2.60 3.52 -1.67
C MET A 22 -1.27 2.79 -1.48
N PHE A 23 -1.25 1.83 -0.56
CA PHE A 23 -0.13 0.91 -0.38
C PHE A 23 -0.46 -0.43 -0.99
N CYS A 24 0.52 -1.08 -1.60
CA CYS A 24 0.40 -2.44 -2.09
C CYS A 24 1.58 -3.29 -1.64
N LYS A 25 1.29 -4.58 -1.45
CA LYS A 25 2.28 -5.62 -1.22
C LYS A 25 1.91 -6.84 -2.04
N GLN A 26 2.93 -7.49 -2.60
CA GLN A 26 2.77 -8.62 -3.51
C GLN A 26 3.72 -9.76 -3.14
N THR A 27 3.22 -10.98 -3.19
CA THR A 27 4.00 -12.21 -3.06
C THR A 27 3.86 -13.02 -4.34
N HIS A 28 5.00 -13.35 -4.94
CA HIS A 28 5.10 -14.25 -6.09
C HIS A 28 5.12 -15.68 -5.57
N VAL A 29 4.30 -16.52 -6.20
CA VAL A 29 4.10 -17.91 -5.78
C VAL A 29 4.42 -18.87 -6.92
N ASP A 30 4.92 -20.04 -6.55
CA ASP A 30 5.13 -21.15 -7.47
C ASP A 30 3.80 -21.79 -7.92
N ASN A 31 3.87 -22.84 -8.75
CA ASN A 31 2.68 -23.56 -9.21
C ASN A 31 1.93 -24.32 -8.09
N GLN A 32 2.51 -24.43 -6.90
CA GLN A 32 1.93 -25.06 -5.71
C GLN A 32 1.43 -24.01 -4.69
N MET A 33 1.34 -22.74 -5.10
CA MET A 33 0.94 -21.60 -4.25
C MET A 33 1.88 -21.37 -3.05
N ARG A 34 3.16 -21.76 -3.17
CA ARG A 34 4.16 -21.51 -2.14
C ARG A 34 4.86 -20.16 -2.40
N PRO A 35 5.05 -19.32 -1.37
CA PRO A 35 5.80 -18.07 -1.52
C PRO A 35 7.24 -18.32 -2.00
N GLU A 36 7.61 -17.73 -3.13
CA GLU A 36 9.01 -17.73 -3.61
C GLU A 36 9.69 -16.41 -3.26
N TYR A 37 8.98 -15.30 -3.47
CA TYR A 37 9.49 -13.95 -3.26
C TYR A 37 8.38 -13.01 -2.84
N THR A 38 8.65 -12.17 -1.83
CA THR A 38 7.72 -11.15 -1.36
C THR A 38 8.33 -9.77 -1.55
N GLU A 39 7.60 -8.90 -2.23
CA GLU A 39 7.99 -7.51 -2.44
C GLU A 39 7.85 -6.70 -1.15
N ALA A 40 8.70 -5.69 -1.00
CA ALA A 40 8.51 -4.66 0.01
C ALA A 40 7.23 -3.86 -0.28
N TRP A 41 6.71 -3.16 0.73
CA TRP A 41 5.58 -2.26 0.50
C TRP A 41 5.95 -1.19 -0.52
N ALA A 42 5.03 -0.94 -1.44
CA ALA A 42 5.07 0.19 -2.34
C ALA A 42 3.96 1.17 -2.00
N ALA A 43 4.24 2.46 -2.18
CA ALA A 43 3.27 3.52 -2.02
C ALA A 43 2.98 4.19 -3.35
N THR A 44 1.71 4.43 -3.61
CA THR A 44 1.23 5.10 -4.81
C THR A 44 0.37 6.28 -4.39
N ALA A 45 0.72 7.47 -4.85
CA ALA A 45 -0.11 8.64 -4.65
C ALA A 45 -1.26 8.54 -5.63
N LYS A 46 -2.51 8.57 -5.15
CA LYS A 46 -3.65 8.77 -6.05
C LYS A 46 -3.82 10.28 -6.29
N PRO A 47 -4.02 10.73 -7.54
CA PRO A 47 -4.39 12.11 -7.80
C PRO A 47 -5.77 12.39 -7.18
N MET A 48 -5.91 13.56 -6.55
CA MET A 48 -7.04 13.99 -5.70
C MET A 48 -8.39 14.25 -6.45
N SER A 49 -8.63 13.64 -7.61
CA SER A 49 -9.75 13.99 -8.49
C SER A 49 -10.90 12.97 -8.45
N GLU A 50 -12.11 13.41 -8.09
CA GLU A 50 -13.36 12.63 -8.16
C GLU A 50 -13.63 12.05 -9.56
N LYS A 51 -13.27 12.76 -10.62
CA LYS A 51 -13.47 12.30 -12.00
C LYS A 51 -12.62 11.10 -12.38
N TRP A 52 -11.50 10.88 -11.70
CA TRP A 52 -10.62 9.74 -11.98
C TRP A 52 -11.07 8.47 -11.23
N LEU A 53 -11.67 8.62 -10.04
CA LEU A 53 -12.29 7.50 -9.31
C LEU A 53 -13.43 6.86 -10.12
N ALA A 54 -14.18 7.65 -10.89
CA ALA A 54 -15.22 7.15 -11.78
C ALA A 54 -14.68 6.52 -13.08
N ALA A 55 -13.41 6.78 -13.45
CA ALA A 55 -12.80 6.25 -14.68
C ALA A 55 -12.02 4.94 -14.46
N GLU A 56 -11.63 4.63 -13.22
CA GLU A 56 -10.85 3.43 -12.88
C GLU A 56 -11.68 2.13 -13.00
N ASP A 57 -13.01 2.22 -12.91
CA ASP A 57 -13.92 1.09 -13.19
C ASP A 57 -14.09 0.80 -14.70
N SER A 58 -13.50 1.62 -15.60
CA SER A 58 -13.79 1.52 -17.05
C SER A 58 -12.61 1.80 -18.00
N ALA A 59 -11.40 2.09 -17.53
CA ALA A 59 -10.29 2.49 -18.41
C ALA A 59 -9.24 1.37 -18.62
N PRO A 60 -8.88 1.03 -19.88
CA PRO A 60 -7.75 0.16 -20.17
C PRO A 60 -6.43 0.90 -19.95
N THR A 61 -5.52 0.28 -19.20
CA THR A 61 -4.19 0.82 -18.88
C THR A 61 -3.27 0.85 -20.10
N VAL A 62 -2.69 2.01 -20.43
CA VAL A 62 -1.54 2.14 -21.34
C VAL A 62 -0.51 3.09 -20.73
N ASN A 63 0.68 2.56 -20.41
CA ASN A 63 1.88 3.20 -19.84
C ASN A 63 1.83 3.78 -18.41
N GLY A 64 0.77 3.51 -17.64
CA GLY A 64 0.78 3.12 -16.21
C GLY A 64 1.53 3.93 -15.13
N ARG A 65 2.11 5.11 -15.40
CA ARG A 65 2.90 5.85 -14.39
C ARG A 65 2.11 6.94 -13.68
N LEU A 66 2.00 6.76 -12.36
CA LEU A 66 1.39 7.68 -11.40
C LEU A 66 2.22 8.96 -11.23
N ALA A 67 1.54 10.09 -11.03
CA ALA A 67 2.15 11.36 -10.67
C ALA A 67 2.71 11.29 -9.24
N GLY A 68 4.05 11.29 -9.11
CA GLY A 68 4.80 11.40 -7.86
C GLY A 68 4.65 10.21 -6.90
N LEU A 69 5.71 9.47 -6.64
CA LEU A 69 5.71 8.56 -5.49
C LEU A 69 5.53 9.43 -4.22
N PRO A 70 4.62 9.10 -3.30
CA PRO A 70 4.45 9.85 -2.06
C PRO A 70 5.65 9.63 -1.13
N THR A 71 6.65 8.88 -1.56
CA THR A 71 7.88 8.65 -0.82
C THR A 71 9.02 9.52 -1.35
N GLN A 72 9.64 10.30 -0.49
CA GLN A 72 10.80 11.13 -0.79
C GLN A 72 12.01 10.64 0.01
N THR A 73 13.20 10.66 -0.60
CA THR A 73 14.46 10.40 0.11
C THR A 73 15.10 11.73 0.49
N VAL A 74 15.37 11.91 1.78
CA VAL A 74 16.07 13.08 2.36
C VAL A 74 17.22 12.54 3.20
N ASP A 75 18.44 12.96 2.90
CA ASP A 75 19.67 12.53 3.62
C ASP A 75 19.81 11.00 3.72
N GLY A 76 19.50 10.29 2.64
CA GLY A 76 19.54 8.82 2.58
C GLY A 76 18.40 8.10 3.31
N GLN A 77 17.48 8.84 3.94
CA GLN A 77 16.32 8.28 4.62
C GLN A 77 15.05 8.48 3.79
N LYS A 78 14.26 7.41 3.64
CA LYS A 78 12.99 7.44 2.90
C LYS A 78 11.86 7.88 3.84
N TYR A 79 11.03 8.82 3.38
CA TYR A 79 9.89 9.38 4.11
C TYR A 79 8.64 9.29 3.26
N LEU A 80 7.51 8.96 3.88
CA LEU A 80 6.18 9.16 3.32
C LEU A 80 5.75 10.61 3.54
N GLN A 81 5.35 11.28 2.46
CA GLN A 81 4.79 12.62 2.43
C GLN A 81 3.32 12.54 2.05
N LEU A 82 2.44 12.88 3.00
CA LEU A 82 1.00 13.06 2.79
C LEU A 82 0.62 14.50 3.19
N PRO A 83 -0.53 15.01 2.73
CA PRO A 83 -1.02 16.32 3.16
C PRO A 83 -1.03 16.45 4.70
N GLY A 84 -0.20 17.36 5.22
CA GLY A 84 -0.08 17.63 6.66
C GLY A 84 0.58 16.51 7.49
N LEU A 85 1.20 15.49 6.86
CA LEU A 85 1.82 14.37 7.56
C LEU A 85 3.08 13.89 6.85
N THR A 86 4.22 13.97 7.55
CA THR A 86 5.49 13.37 7.13
C THR A 86 5.86 12.25 8.10
N LEU A 87 6.13 11.05 7.59
CA LEU A 87 6.51 9.89 8.40
C LEU A 87 7.73 9.18 7.82
N LYS A 88 8.61 8.64 8.67
CA LYS A 88 9.69 7.75 8.21
C LYS A 88 9.09 6.50 7.56
N TRP A 89 9.58 6.13 6.38
CA TRP A 89 9.04 5.01 5.59
C TRP A 89 9.09 3.69 6.37
N GLN A 90 10.19 3.41 7.05
CA GLN A 90 10.34 2.21 7.89
C GLN A 90 9.26 2.09 8.97
N LYS A 91 8.83 3.21 9.57
CA LYS A 91 7.74 3.20 10.55
C LYS A 91 6.40 2.91 9.89
N VAL A 92 6.17 3.42 8.69
CA VAL A 92 4.96 3.15 7.91
C VAL A 92 4.89 1.66 7.53
N GLU A 93 5.98 1.09 7.04
CA GLU A 93 6.06 -0.35 6.70
C GLU A 93 5.70 -1.23 7.89
N SER A 94 6.28 -0.98 9.06
CA SER A 94 5.96 -1.72 10.28
C SER A 94 4.49 -1.61 10.70
N VAL A 95 3.83 -0.47 10.47
CA VAL A 95 2.40 -0.32 10.72
C VAL A 95 1.59 -1.15 9.73
N LEU A 96 1.95 -1.11 8.45
CA LEU A 96 1.25 -1.86 7.39
C LEU A 96 1.38 -3.37 7.59
N GLU A 97 2.56 -3.87 7.97
CA GLU A 97 2.76 -5.28 8.33
C GLU A 97 1.85 -5.70 9.47
N ARG A 98 1.80 -4.91 10.56
CA ARG A 98 0.96 -5.23 11.73
C ARG A 98 -0.52 -5.27 11.37
N VAL A 99 -0.98 -4.33 10.55
CA VAL A 99 -2.38 -4.28 10.10
C VAL A 99 -2.70 -5.49 9.22
N ALA A 100 -1.83 -5.81 8.26
CA ALA A 100 -2.01 -6.94 7.38
C ALA A 100 -1.98 -8.27 8.15
N PHE A 101 -1.06 -8.43 9.10
CA PHE A 101 -0.93 -9.63 9.93
C PHE A 101 -2.15 -9.81 10.84
N ALA A 102 -2.58 -8.76 11.54
CA ALA A 102 -3.79 -8.79 12.38
C ALA A 102 -5.07 -9.09 11.58
N SER A 103 -5.06 -8.80 10.28
CA SER A 103 -6.18 -9.10 9.37
C SER A 103 -6.08 -10.47 8.70
N GLY A 104 -5.04 -11.27 9.01
CA GLY A 104 -4.79 -12.58 8.41
C GLY A 104 -4.47 -12.51 6.91
N LEU A 105 -3.96 -11.37 6.43
CA LEU A 105 -3.61 -11.14 5.02
C LEU A 105 -2.16 -11.53 4.71
N VAL A 106 -1.28 -11.47 5.71
CA VAL A 106 0.11 -11.91 5.61
C VAL A 106 0.45 -12.87 6.74
N ASP A 107 1.45 -13.73 6.53
CA ASP A 107 2.03 -14.56 7.58
C ASP A 107 3.12 -13.85 8.39
N ALA A 108 3.77 -14.57 9.30
CA ALA A 108 4.84 -14.04 10.14
C ALA A 108 6.10 -13.60 9.38
N SER A 109 6.30 -14.10 8.15
CA SER A 109 7.37 -13.64 7.25
C SER A 109 6.98 -12.39 6.46
N GLY A 110 5.69 -12.03 6.49
CA GLY A 110 5.10 -10.96 5.69
C GLY A 110 4.63 -11.42 4.31
N ALA A 111 4.68 -12.71 3.99
CA ALA A 111 4.18 -13.23 2.72
C ALA A 111 2.66 -13.10 2.66
N VAL A 112 2.13 -12.60 1.54
CA VAL A 112 0.70 -12.47 1.29
C VAL A 112 0.08 -13.86 1.14
N LEU A 113 -0.97 -14.12 1.90
CA LEU A 113 -1.63 -15.43 1.98
C LEU A 113 -2.80 -15.60 1.01
N LYS A 114 -3.41 -14.50 0.59
CA LYS A 114 -4.55 -14.48 -0.34
C LYS A 114 -4.67 -13.14 -1.04
N ASP A 115 -5.27 -13.13 -2.22
CA ASP A 115 -5.68 -11.90 -2.87
C ASP A 115 -6.80 -11.23 -2.08
N GLU A 116 -6.65 -9.93 -1.87
CA GLU A 116 -7.70 -9.10 -1.30
C GLU A 116 -7.92 -7.89 -2.23
N LEU A 117 -8.98 -7.99 -3.03
CA LEU A 117 -9.36 -6.95 -3.98
C LEU A 117 -10.06 -5.77 -3.29
N THR A 118 -10.59 -5.97 -2.08
CA THR A 118 -11.20 -4.90 -1.28
C THR A 118 -10.14 -4.26 -0.39
N PRO A 119 -9.63 -3.06 -0.71
CA PRO A 119 -8.53 -2.48 0.06
C PRO A 119 -8.96 -2.17 1.49
N ALA A 120 -8.15 -2.63 2.46
CA ALA A 120 -8.30 -2.21 3.85
C ALA A 120 -8.15 -0.69 3.95
N THR A 121 -8.89 -0.05 4.85
CA THR A 121 -8.92 1.42 4.96
C THR A 121 -8.24 1.89 6.25
N LEU A 122 -7.28 2.81 6.12
CA LEU A 122 -6.68 3.54 7.23
C LEU A 122 -6.94 5.04 7.06
N SER A 123 -7.27 5.76 8.12
CA SER A 123 -7.26 7.22 8.07
C SER A 123 -5.84 7.76 8.26
N VAL A 124 -5.56 8.96 7.76
CA VAL A 124 -4.32 9.70 8.04
C VAL A 124 -4.08 9.82 9.55
N ALA A 125 -5.15 10.01 10.34
CA ALA A 125 -5.07 10.08 11.80
C ALA A 125 -4.66 8.74 12.45
N GLN A 126 -5.22 7.62 11.97
CA GLN A 126 -4.82 6.27 12.42
C GLN A 126 -3.36 6.00 12.08
N LEU A 127 -2.95 6.29 10.83
CA LEU A 127 -1.57 6.10 10.39
C LEU A 127 -0.58 6.91 11.25
N ARG A 128 -0.89 8.18 11.54
CA ARG A 128 -0.12 9.03 12.45
C ARG A 128 -0.01 8.41 13.85
N LYS A 129 -1.14 8.01 14.44
CA LYS A 129 -1.19 7.45 15.80
C LYS A 129 -0.38 6.16 15.91
N PHE A 130 -0.42 5.30 14.89
CA PHE A 130 0.36 4.07 14.89
C PHE A 130 1.86 4.33 14.73
N ALA A 131 2.26 5.26 13.85
CA ALA A 131 3.67 5.58 13.63
C ALA A 131 4.34 6.29 14.83
N GLN A 132 3.57 6.93 15.72
CA GLN A 132 4.08 7.52 16.96
C GLN A 132 4.34 6.50 18.08
N ARG A 133 3.72 5.32 18.03
CA ARG A 133 3.83 4.26 19.05
C ARG A 133 4.96 3.26 18.80
N LEU A 134 5.71 3.45 17.71
CA LEU A 134 6.88 2.67 17.30
C LEU A 134 8.14 3.48 17.56
#